data_AF-A0A7Z7FBG3-F1
#
_entry.id   AF-A0A7Z7FBG3-F1
#
_cell.length_a   1.000
_cell.length_b   1.000
_cell.length_c   1.000
_cell.angle_alpha   90.00
_cell.angle_beta   90.00
_cell.angle_gamma   90.00
#
_symmetry.space_group_name_H-M   'P 1'
#
loop_
_entity.id
_entity.type
_entity.pdbx_description
1 polymer ?
#
loop_
_entity_poly.entity_id
_entity_poly.type
_entity_poly.pdbx_seq_one_letter_code
_entity_poly.pdbx_strand_id
1 'polypeptide(L)' 'MDTNELLFKENVGGFDLFIRALLGTLAIIALAMDLVAPGIWQWILALIALIGLFSSITRHCLPYSLMGFSTARK' A
#
# COMPACT_ATOMS: atom_id res chain seq x y z
N MET A 1 23.36 -2.31 -1.53
CA MET A 1 22.10 -3.05 -1.71
C MET A 1 21.92 -3.32 -3.18
N ASP A 2 21.64 -4.56 -3.56
CA ASP A 2 21.30 -4.92 -4.93
C ASP A 2 19.97 -4.24 -5.30
N THR A 3 19.94 -3.49 -6.41
CA THR A 3 18.76 -2.75 -6.88
C THR A 3 17.62 -3.67 -7.26
N ASN A 4 17.92 -4.90 -7.69
CA ASN A 4 16.89 -5.88 -8.06
C ASN A 4 16.18 -6.43 -6.82
N GLU A 5 16.93 -6.70 -5.74
CA GLU A 5 16.32 -7.07 -4.47
C GLU A 5 15.48 -5.92 -3.89
N LEU A 6 15.93 -4.68 -4.05
CA LEU A 6 15.21 -3.49 -3.58
C LEU A 6 13.84 -3.31 -4.24
N LEU A 7 13.71 -3.65 -5.52
CA LEU A 7 12.54 -3.35 -6.34
C LEU A 7 11.60 -4.53 -6.58
N PHE A 8 12.08 -5.78 -6.43
CA PHE A 8 11.30 -6.95 -6.84
C PHE A 8 11.15 -8.04 -5.76
N LYS A 9 11.76 -7.86 -4.59
CA LYS A 9 11.67 -8.85 -3.51
C LYS A 9 10.37 -8.68 -2.72
N GLU A 10 9.56 -9.73 -2.68
CA GLU A 10 8.35 -9.79 -1.86
C GLU A 10 8.71 -9.56 -0.38
N ASN A 11 8.16 -8.50 0.21
CA ASN A 11 8.41 -8.11 1.60
C ASN A 11 7.14 -7.93 2.42
N VAL A 12 5.96 -8.04 1.79
CA VAL A 12 4.66 -7.92 2.42
C VAL A 12 4.05 -9.31 2.65
N GLY A 13 3.84 -9.69 3.90
CA GLY A 13 3.18 -10.95 4.25
C GLY A 13 1.67 -10.91 4.08
N GLY A 14 1.01 -12.06 3.99
CA GLY A 14 -0.42 -12.16 3.66
C GLY A 14 -1.38 -11.38 4.57
N PHE A 15 -1.07 -11.25 5.87
CA PHE A 15 -1.89 -10.46 6.79
C PHE A 15 -1.75 -8.94 6.57
N ASP A 16 -0.52 -8.46 6.36
CA ASP A 16 -0.23 -7.05 6.03
C ASP A 16 -0.83 -6.69 4.66
N LEU A 17 -0.74 -7.62 3.70
CA LEU A 17 -1.36 -7.53 2.38
C LEU A 17 -2.88 -7.35 2.48
N PHE A 18 -3.54 -8.18 3.31
CA PHE A 18 -4.98 -8.12 3.50
C PHE A 18 -5.43 -6.78 4.08
N ILE A 19 -4.74 -6.27 5.10
CA ILE A 19 -5.06 -4.97 5.70
C ILE A 19 -4.88 -3.84 4.68
N ARG A 20 -3.78 -3.86 3.92
CA ARG A 20 -3.52 -2.85 2.87
C ARG A 20 -4.55 -2.89 1.76
N ALA A 21 -4.92 -4.07 1.30
CA ALA A 21 -5.96 -4.25 0.29
C ALA A 21 -7.31 -3.76 0.81
N LEU A 22 -7.68 -4.10 2.05
CA LEU A 22 -8.93 -3.68 2.66
C LEU A 22 -9.00 -2.15 2.80
N LEU A 23 -8.00 -1.53 3.44
CA LEU A 23 -7.97 -0.08 3.64
C LEU A 23 -7.89 0.67 2.31
N GLY A 24 -7.08 0.19 1.36
CA GLY A 24 -6.96 0.79 0.04
C GLY A 24 -8.28 0.71 -0.75
N THR A 25 -8.97 -0.43 -0.68
CA THR A 25 -10.27 -0.62 -1.35
C THR A 25 -11.36 0.25 -0.72
N LEU A 26 -11.43 0.32 0.61
CA LEU A 26 -12.39 1.19 1.29
C LEU A 26 -12.13 2.67 0.99
N ALA A 27 -10.85 3.08 0.96
CA ALA A 27 -10.46 4.44 0.63
C ALA A 27 -10.83 4.81 -0.81
N ILE A 28 -10.61 3.92 -1.79
CA ILE A 28 -10.96 4.22 -3.18
C ILE A 28 -12.47 4.23 -3.42
N ILE A 29 -13.23 3.38 -2.73
CA ILE A 29 -14.70 3.40 -2.76
C ILE A 29 -15.22 4.73 -2.19
N ALA A 30 -14.71 5.16 -1.04
CA ALA A 30 -15.10 6.43 -0.43
C ALA A 30 -14.82 7.63 -1.34
N LEU A 31 -13.69 7.63 -2.05
CA LEU A 31 -13.36 8.65 -3.05
C LEU A 31 -14.26 8.58 -4.28
N ALA A 32 -14.53 7.38 -4.80
CA ALA A 32 -15.34 7.19 -6.00
C ALA A 32 -16.81 7.56 -5.79
N MET A 33 -17.32 7.40 -4.57
CA MET A 33 -18.67 7.77 -4.19
C MET A 33 -18.80 9.22 -3.71
N ASP A 34 -17.71 10.00 -3.76
CA ASP A 34 -17.67 11.40 -3.29
C ASP A 34 -18.09 11.54 -1.81
N LEU A 35 -17.79 10.54 -0.97
CA LEU A 35 -18.10 10.55 0.46
C LEU A 35 -17.19 11.49 1.27
N VAL A 36 -16.20 12.12 0.63
CA VAL A 36 -15.14 12.91 1.27
C VAL A 36 -15.20 14.32 0.73
N ALA A 37 -15.28 15.31 1.62
CA ALA A 37 -15.28 16.70 1.22
C ALA A 37 -14.01 17.07 0.42
N PRO A 38 -14.14 17.89 -0.63
CA PRO A 38 -13.00 18.33 -1.43
C PRO A 38 -12.01 19.12 -0.58
N GLY A 39 -10.74 18.74 -0.62
CA GLY A 39 -9.68 19.37 0.17
C GLY A 39 -8.55 18.42 0.53
N ILE A 40 -7.82 18.76 1.60
CA ILE A 40 -6.62 18.02 2.04
C ILE A 40 -6.95 16.56 2.36
N TRP A 41 -8.11 16.29 2.96
CA TRP A 41 -8.54 14.94 3.33
C TRP A 41 -8.76 14.02 2.12
N GLN A 42 -9.26 14.55 1.01
CA GLN A 42 -9.42 13.81 -0.23
C GLN A 42 -8.06 13.33 -0.77
N TRP A 43 -7.05 14.20 -0.73
CA TRP A 43 -5.69 13.84 -1.15
C TRP A 43 -5.02 12.83 -0.23
N ILE A 44 -5.23 12.94 1.09
CA ILE A 44 -4.73 11.96 2.05
C ILE A 44 -5.35 10.59 1.78
N LEU A 45 -6.67 10.52 1.58
CA LEU A 45 -7.35 9.28 1.24
C LEU A 45 -6.90 8.73 -0.11
N ALA A 46 -6.64 9.59 -1.10
CA ALA A 46 -6.13 9.18 -2.41
C ALA A 46 -4.73 8.54 -2.28
N LEU A 47 -3.86 9.10 -1.43
CA LEU A 47 -2.55 8.50 -1.14
C LEU A 47 -2.68 7.15 -0.43
N ILE A 48 -3.59 7.03 0.54
CA ILE A 48 -3.85 5.76 1.23
C ILE A 48 -4.36 4.70 0.24
N ALA A 49 -5.32 5.06 -0.62
CA ALA A 49 -5.83 4.19 -1.67
C ALA A 49 -4.70 3.74 -2.61
N LEU A 50 -3.93 4.69 -3.13
CA LEU A 50 -2.84 4.42 -4.07
C LEU A 50 -1.78 3.52 -3.45
N ILE A 51 -1.23 3.89 -2.29
CA ILE A 51 -0.14 3.13 -1.64
C ILE A 51 -0.65 1.77 -1.19
N GLY A 52 -1.83 1.70 -0.57
CA GLY A 52 -2.42 0.46 -0.07
C GLY A 52 -2.68 -0.55 -1.21
N LEU A 53 -3.36 -0.11 -2.27
CA LEU A 53 -3.64 -0.97 -3.42
C LEU A 53 -2.37 -1.34 -4.18
N PHE A 54 -1.51 -0.37 -4.48
CA PHE A 54 -0.27 -0.63 -5.22
C PHE A 54 0.63 -1.64 -4.49
N SER A 55 0.82 -1.47 -3.18
CA SER A 55 1.62 -2.41 -2.37
C SER A 55 0.94 -3.76 -2.20
N SER A 56 -0.39 -3.83 -2.21
CA SER A 56 -1.12 -5.11 -2.18
C SER A 56 -1.05 -5.89 -3.51
N ILE A 57 -0.99 -5.19 -4.66
CA ILE A 57 -0.89 -5.83 -5.98
C ILE A 57 0.53 -6.30 -6.24
N THR A 58 1.51 -5.44 -5.96
CA THR A 58 2.93 -5.74 -6.21
C THR A 58 3.53 -6.65 -5.13
N ARG A 59 2.81 -6.86 -4.02
CA ARG A 59 3.31 -7.53 -2.79
C ARG A 59 4.63 -6.96 -2.29
N HIS A 60 4.88 -5.71 -2.67
CA HIS A 60 6.13 -5.03 -2.44
C HIS A 60 5.87 -3.63 -1.89
N CYS A 61 6.59 -3.30 -0.83
CA CYS A 61 6.57 -2.00 -0.19
C CYS A 61 7.98 -1.42 -0.24
N LEU A 62 8.23 -0.45 -1.13
CA LEU A 62 9.53 0.21 -1.27
C LEU A 62 10.06 0.78 0.06
N PRO A 63 9.24 1.43 0.92
CA PRO A 63 9.67 1.85 2.25
C PRO A 63 10.17 0.71 3.15
N TYR A 64 9.52 -0.45 3.12
CA TYR A 64 9.95 -1.61 3.91
C TYR A 64 11.28 -2.16 3.40
N SER A 65 11.46 -2.19 2.08
CA SER A 65 12.71 -2.58 1.42
C SER A 65 13.88 -1.68 1.83
N LEU A 66 13.64 -0.36 1.89
CA LEU A 66 14.65 0.62 2.29
C LEU A 66 15.03 0.50 3.78
N MET A 67 14.06 0.17 4.63
CA MET A 67 14.27 -0.08 6.07
C MET A 67 14.78 -1.49 6.39
N GLY A 68 14.92 -2.37 5.40
CA GLY A 68 15.31 -3.77 5.61
C GLY A 68 14.26 -4.60 6.36
N PHE A 69 13.00 -4.15 6.37
CA PHE A 69 11.89 -4.80 7.07
C PHE A 69 11.11 -5.71 6.10
N SER A 70 10.70 -6.89 6.58
CA SER A 70 9.84 -7.81 5.84
C SER A 70 8.80 -8.39 6.78
N THR A 71 7.53 -8.25 6.42
CA THR A 71 6.43 -8.98 7.05
C THR A 71 6.11 -10.28 6.34
N ALA A 72 6.69 -10.49 5.14
CA ALA A 72 6.68 -11.78 4.48
C ALA A 72 7.51 -12.76 5.31
N ARG A 73 6.80 -13.70 5.95
CA ARG A 73 7.42 -14.82 6.66
C ARG A 73 7.95 -15.77 5.59
N LYS A 74 9.25 -16.09 5.63
CA LYS A 74 9.82 -17.20 4.86
C LYS A 74 9.16 -18.51 5.25
#